data_AF-A0A3B0ZKI8-F1
#
_entry.id   AF-A0A3B0ZKI8-F1
#
_cell.length_a   1.000
_cell.length_b   1.000
_cell.length_c   1.000
_cell.angle_alpha   90.00
_cell.angle_beta   90.00
_cell.angle_gamma   90.00
#
_symmetry.space_group_name_H-M   'P 1'
#
loop_
_entity.id
_entity.type
_entity.pdbx_description
1 polymer ?
#
loop_
_entity_poly.entity_id
_entity_poly.type
_entity_poly.pdbx_seq_one_letter_code
_entity_poly.pdbx_strand_id
1 'polypeptide(L)'
;LSDADFAFPLGAMFFKVTDIPAGTTSVVVTLELPDGLDIAPDAVVRKMNRFDTWMTLSNVTSPDLSSAIFIPAAGPLPATVTLTLVDNDVFDLDRRIGSISDPVAVGVSTGATLDPEPEPEPEPATPNPSPAVGTDVAEGGGGGGTAGLGCLSGLLLLGLWRRRFNALQH
;
A
#
# COMPACT_ATOMS: atom_id res chain seq x y z
N LEU A 1 9.95 9.96 8.29
CA LEU A 1 8.49 9.77 8.17
C LEU A 1 8.06 8.93 9.36
N SER A 2 6.99 9.35 10.02
CA SER A 2 6.35 8.64 11.14
C SER A 2 5.45 7.52 10.63
N ASP A 3 4.97 6.67 11.52
CA ASP A 3 4.06 5.57 11.14
C ASP A 3 2.72 6.06 10.61
N ALA A 4 2.27 7.24 11.03
CA ALA A 4 1.04 7.87 10.54
C ALA A 4 1.15 8.34 9.08
N ASP A 5 2.37 8.46 8.55
CA ASP A 5 2.62 8.92 7.17
C ASP A 5 2.42 7.79 6.14
N PHE A 6 2.05 6.58 6.58
CA PHE A 6 1.89 5.42 5.73
C PHE A 6 0.57 4.69 5.96
N ALA A 7 -0.05 4.24 4.87
CA ALA A 7 -1.10 3.24 4.85
C ALA A 7 -0.50 1.86 4.54
N PHE A 8 -1.02 0.82 5.19
CA PHE A 8 -0.53 -0.55 5.04
C PHE A 8 -1.63 -1.44 4.46
N PRO A 9 -1.86 -1.41 3.13
CA PRO A 9 -3.01 -2.08 2.49
C PRO A 9 -3.03 -3.60 2.72
N LEU A 10 -1.87 -4.22 2.95
CA LEU A 10 -1.74 -5.65 3.21
C LEU A 10 -1.64 -6.01 4.70
N GLY A 11 -1.64 -5.01 5.57
CA GLY A 11 -1.26 -5.19 6.97
C GLY A 11 0.17 -5.70 7.13
N ALA A 12 0.44 -6.30 8.29
CA ALA A 12 1.74 -6.90 8.59
C ALA A 12 1.82 -8.34 8.09
N MET A 13 2.94 -8.66 7.45
CA MET A 13 3.33 -9.98 6.99
C MET A 13 4.39 -10.56 7.94
N PHE A 14 4.12 -11.75 8.46
CA PHE A 14 4.98 -12.39 9.46
C PHE A 14 5.68 -13.60 8.88
N PHE A 15 7.01 -13.66 8.84
CA PHE A 15 7.72 -14.89 8.48
C PHE A 15 8.65 -15.28 9.62
N LYS A 16 9.23 -16.47 9.52
CA LYS A 16 10.27 -16.90 10.44
C LYS A 16 11.34 -17.63 9.66
N VAL A 17 12.58 -17.16 9.79
CA VAL A 17 13.78 -17.85 9.37
C VAL A 17 14.41 -18.44 10.63
N THR A 18 14.71 -19.73 10.63
CA THR A 18 15.43 -20.40 11.71
C THR A 18 16.66 -21.11 11.19
N ASP A 19 17.53 -21.51 12.12
CA ASP A 19 18.69 -22.35 11.86
C ASP A 19 19.70 -21.66 10.91
N ILE A 20 19.80 -20.33 11.02
CA ILE A 20 20.79 -19.54 10.26
C ILE A 20 22.19 -19.96 10.72
N PRO A 21 23.05 -20.45 9.81
CA PRO A 21 24.39 -20.90 10.18
C PRO A 21 25.25 -19.79 10.79
N ALA A 22 26.11 -20.17 11.74
CA ALA A 22 27.08 -19.24 12.29
C ALA A 22 28.02 -18.71 11.19
N GLY A 23 28.21 -17.39 11.13
CA GLY A 23 29.01 -16.73 10.12
C GLY A 23 28.25 -16.36 8.84
N THR A 24 26.96 -16.69 8.73
CA THR A 24 26.08 -16.11 7.71
C THR A 24 25.95 -14.62 7.93
N THR A 25 26.29 -13.83 6.91
CA THR A 25 26.23 -12.36 6.98
C THR A 25 24.86 -11.81 6.66
N SER A 26 24.07 -12.51 5.83
CA SER A 26 22.68 -12.14 5.54
C SER A 26 21.88 -13.32 5.01
N VAL A 27 20.56 -13.20 5.04
CA VAL A 27 19.59 -14.15 4.48
C VAL A 27 18.68 -13.41 3.51
N VAL A 28 18.43 -14.00 2.34
CA VAL A 28 17.49 -13.45 1.37
C VAL A 28 16.13 -14.15 1.50
N VAL A 29 15.06 -13.35 1.61
CA VAL A 29 13.68 -13.81 1.65
C VAL A 29 12.88 -13.11 0.57
N THR A 30 12.27 -13.88 -0.33
CA THR A 30 11.36 -13.35 -1.34
C THR A 30 9.92 -13.69 -0.96
N LEU A 31 9.08 -12.66 -0.92
CA LEU A 31 7.64 -12.76 -0.67
C LEU A 31 6.90 -12.43 -1.97
N GLU A 32 6.10 -13.36 -2.46
CA GLU A 32 5.11 -13.11 -3.51
C GLU A 32 3.85 -12.53 -2.85
N LEU A 33 3.41 -11.37 -3.34
CA LEU A 33 2.19 -10.74 -2.86
C LEU A 33 0.97 -11.28 -3.61
N PRO A 34 -0.23 -11.27 -3.01
CA PRO A 34 -1.46 -11.66 -3.68
C PRO A 34 -1.68 -10.96 -5.03
N ASP A 35 -2.31 -11.65 -5.97
CA ASP A 35 -2.69 -11.07 -7.25
C ASP A 35 -3.79 -10.00 -7.09
N GLY A 36 -3.86 -9.08 -8.06
CA GLY A 36 -4.89 -8.04 -8.10
C GLY A 36 -4.72 -6.93 -7.07
N LEU A 37 -3.56 -6.87 -6.40
CA LEU A 37 -3.21 -5.79 -5.51
C LEU A 37 -2.76 -4.57 -6.30
N ASP A 38 -3.50 -3.47 -6.13
CA ASP A 38 -3.09 -2.15 -6.62
C ASP A 38 -2.24 -1.48 -5.53
N ILE A 39 -0.92 -1.58 -5.69
CA ILE A 39 0.07 -0.99 -4.78
C ILE A 39 0.80 0.09 -5.55
N ALA A 40 0.85 1.29 -4.97
CA ALA A 40 1.52 2.42 -5.58
C ALA A 40 3.01 2.08 -5.87
N PRO A 41 3.56 2.51 -7.02
CA PRO A 41 4.96 2.22 -7.39
C PRO A 41 6.00 2.79 -6.42
N ASP A 42 5.64 3.83 -5.66
CA ASP A 42 6.47 4.46 -4.64
C ASP A 42 6.34 3.78 -3.27
N ALA A 43 5.66 2.64 -3.19
CA ALA A 43 5.54 1.90 -1.95
C ALA A 43 6.91 1.49 -1.40
N VAL A 44 7.02 1.62 -0.08
CA VAL A 44 8.24 1.29 0.66
C VAL A 44 8.02 0.04 1.49
N VAL A 45 9.09 -0.73 1.67
CA VAL A 45 9.07 -1.88 2.57
C VAL A 45 9.48 -1.41 3.97
N ARG A 46 8.70 -1.78 4.98
CA ARG A 46 8.98 -1.44 6.38
C ARG A 46 9.08 -2.71 7.21
N LYS A 47 10.02 -2.74 8.15
CA LYS A 47 10.22 -3.82 9.14
C LYS A 47 10.05 -3.24 10.54
N MET A 48 9.41 -3.97 11.43
CA MET A 48 9.32 -3.57 12.84
C MET A 48 10.63 -3.87 13.56
N ASN A 49 11.08 -2.96 14.40
CA ASN A 49 12.30 -3.13 15.19
C ASN A 49 12.07 -3.69 16.59
N ARG A 50 13.16 -3.94 17.33
CA ARG A 50 13.15 -4.38 18.74
C ARG A 50 12.44 -3.46 19.74
N PHE A 51 12.04 -2.26 19.31
CA PHE A 51 11.33 -1.25 20.10
C PHE A 51 9.90 -1.06 19.59
N ASP A 52 9.36 -2.02 18.84
CA ASP A 52 8.01 -2.00 18.27
C ASP A 52 7.76 -0.79 17.36
N THR A 53 8.80 -0.26 16.74
CA THR A 53 8.74 0.88 15.82
C THR A 53 8.95 0.41 14.39
N TRP A 54 8.10 0.86 13.46
CA TRP A 54 8.29 0.55 12.05
C TRP A 54 9.43 1.37 11.46
N MET A 55 10.31 0.72 10.71
CA MET A 55 11.42 1.36 10.02
C MET A 55 11.38 1.04 8.53
N THR A 56 11.56 2.07 7.71
CA THR A 56 11.69 1.90 6.27
C THR A 56 13.03 1.26 5.95
N LEU A 57 12.99 0.15 5.22
CA LEU A 57 14.19 -0.53 4.76
C LEU A 57 14.74 0.21 3.54
N SER A 58 16.06 0.39 3.53
CA SER A 58 16.81 0.88 2.38
C SER A 58 16.75 -0.13 1.23
N ASN A 59 16.86 0.33 -0.02
CA ASN A 59 17.09 -0.55 -1.17
C ASN A 59 18.59 -0.82 -1.42
N VAL A 60 19.48 -0.28 -0.59
CA VAL A 60 20.92 -0.48 -0.64
C VAL A 60 21.30 -1.65 0.24
N THR A 61 21.88 -2.69 -0.35
CA THR A 61 22.43 -3.84 0.39
C THR A 61 23.70 -3.43 1.12
N SER A 62 23.75 -3.74 2.42
CA SER A 62 24.90 -3.51 3.30
C SER A 62 25.13 -4.77 4.14
N PRO A 63 26.39 -5.12 4.47
CA PRO A 63 26.66 -6.24 5.39
C PRO A 63 26.12 -6.01 6.81
N ASP A 64 25.86 -4.76 7.18
CA ASP A 64 25.48 -4.37 8.54
C ASP A 64 24.01 -3.94 8.66
N LEU A 65 23.27 -3.87 7.56
CA LEU A 65 21.90 -3.37 7.55
C LEU A 65 20.99 -4.21 6.66
N SER A 66 19.85 -4.59 7.21
CA SER A 66 18.76 -5.18 6.46
C SER A 66 18.26 -4.21 5.37
N SER A 67 17.98 -4.74 4.18
CA SER A 67 17.51 -4.00 3.01
C SER A 67 16.31 -4.68 2.37
N ALA A 68 15.59 -3.95 1.52
CA ALA A 68 14.46 -4.50 0.80
C ALA A 68 14.25 -3.83 -0.55
N ILE A 69 13.73 -4.62 -1.49
CA ILE A 69 13.31 -4.17 -2.82
C ILE A 69 11.86 -4.61 -3.00
N PHE A 70 10.99 -3.64 -3.29
CA PHE A 70 9.64 -3.89 -3.76
C PHE A 70 9.62 -3.82 -5.28
N ILE A 71 9.05 -4.82 -5.93
CA ILE A 71 8.81 -4.86 -7.37
C ILE A 71 7.30 -4.95 -7.57
N PRO A 72 6.66 -3.93 -8.17
CA PRO A 72 5.22 -3.96 -8.42
C PRO A 72 4.86 -5.05 -9.44
N ALA A 73 3.59 -5.44 -9.47
CA ALA A 73 3.09 -6.40 -10.44
C ALA A 73 3.27 -5.89 -11.87
N ALA A 74 3.62 -6.79 -12.79
CA ALA A 74 3.88 -6.45 -14.19
C ALA A 74 3.29 -7.51 -15.12
N GLY A 75 2.14 -7.19 -15.75
CA GLY A 75 1.42 -8.12 -16.60
C GLY A 75 1.01 -9.39 -15.84
N PRO A 76 1.48 -10.59 -16.21
CA PRO A 76 1.16 -11.84 -15.51
C PRO A 76 2.03 -12.11 -14.27
N LEU A 77 3.02 -11.25 -13.96
CA LEU A 77 3.93 -11.46 -12.83
C LEU A 77 3.36 -10.81 -11.56
N PRO A 78 3.28 -11.54 -10.44
CA PRO A 78 2.82 -10.97 -9.17
C PRO A 78 3.82 -9.94 -8.64
N ALA A 79 3.34 -9.03 -7.81
CA ALA A 79 4.21 -8.12 -7.08
C ALA A 79 5.08 -8.92 -6.09
N THR A 80 6.33 -8.50 -5.90
CA THR A 80 7.27 -9.19 -5.01
C THR A 80 7.99 -8.23 -4.06
N VAL A 81 8.30 -8.74 -2.88
CA VAL A 81 9.21 -8.09 -1.93
C VAL A 81 10.41 -9.01 -1.74
N THR A 82 11.60 -8.53 -2.06
CA THR A 82 12.86 -9.22 -1.75
C THR A 82 13.52 -8.52 -0.56
N LEU A 83 13.71 -9.27 0.52
CA LEU A 83 14.35 -8.82 1.75
C LEU A 83 15.76 -9.40 1.81
N THR A 84 16.75 -8.57 2.12
CA THR A 84 18.07 -9.03 2.57
C THR A 84 18.14 -8.72 4.06
N LEU A 85 18.19 -9.76 4.89
CA LEU A 85 18.06 -9.67 6.34
C LEU A 85 19.38 -10.01 7.02
N VAL A 86 19.79 -9.23 8.00
CA VAL A 86 21.06 -9.42 8.71
C VAL A 86 20.76 -9.88 10.15
N ASP A 87 21.18 -11.11 10.50
CA ASP A 87 21.03 -11.74 11.83
C ASP A 87 22.08 -11.22 12.82
N ASN A 88 22.17 -9.90 12.93
CA ASN A 88 22.99 -9.21 13.93
C ASN A 88 22.39 -7.85 14.27
N ASP A 89 21.21 -7.54 13.74
CA ASP A 89 20.71 -6.18 13.74
C ASP A 89 19.96 -5.87 15.05
N VAL A 90 19.97 -4.59 15.42
CA VAL A 90 19.17 -4.06 16.54
C VAL A 90 17.68 -4.03 16.21
N PHE A 91 17.25 -4.51 15.05
CA PHE A 91 15.88 -4.49 14.57
C PHE A 91 15.21 -5.87 14.69
N ASP A 92 15.91 -6.89 15.15
CA ASP A 92 15.33 -8.21 15.43
C ASP A 92 14.57 -8.21 16.78
N LEU A 93 13.26 -8.45 16.69
CA LEU A 93 12.35 -8.62 17.81
C LEU A 93 12.62 -9.96 18.52
N ASP A 94 12.95 -11.01 17.76
CA ASP A 94 13.52 -12.25 18.29
C ASP A 94 15.04 -12.11 18.44
N ARG A 95 15.52 -11.97 19.68
CA ARG A 95 16.96 -11.77 19.97
C ARG A 95 17.79 -13.05 19.93
N ARG A 96 17.17 -14.19 19.60
CA ARG A 96 17.88 -15.46 19.54
C ARG A 96 18.70 -15.51 18.26
N ILE A 97 20.02 -15.54 18.41
CA ILE A 97 20.96 -15.78 17.31
C ILE A 97 20.51 -17.01 16.51
N GLY A 98 20.53 -16.90 15.19
CA GLY A 98 20.11 -17.96 14.29
C GLY A 98 18.63 -17.88 13.89
N SER A 99 17.93 -16.76 14.18
CA SER A 99 16.47 -16.64 14.07
C SER A 99 16.04 -15.21 13.76
N ILE A 100 15.32 -15.01 12.65
CA ILE A 100 14.71 -13.71 12.29
C ILE A 100 13.21 -13.92 12.12
N SER A 101 12.37 -13.12 12.77
CA SER A 101 10.91 -13.33 12.74
C SER A 101 10.06 -12.06 12.70
N ASP A 102 10.66 -10.96 12.27
CA ASP A 102 10.04 -9.65 12.46
C ASP A 102 8.91 -9.38 11.47
N PRO A 103 7.86 -8.68 11.91
CA PRO A 103 6.81 -8.21 11.03
C PRO A 103 7.37 -7.30 9.94
N VAL A 104 6.96 -7.53 8.70
CA VAL A 104 7.25 -6.68 7.53
C VAL A 104 5.95 -6.21 6.91
N ALA A 105 5.90 -4.97 6.42
CA ALA A 105 4.74 -4.43 5.74
C ALA A 105 5.16 -3.64 4.50
N VAL A 106 4.27 -3.54 3.53
CA VAL A 106 4.40 -2.62 2.39
C VAL A 106 3.59 -1.37 2.74
N GLY A 107 4.27 -0.25 2.90
CA GLY A 107 3.68 1.05 3.24
C GLY A 107 3.57 1.94 2.02
N VAL A 108 2.41 2.55 1.82
CA VAL A 108 2.15 3.57 0.79
C VAL A 108 2.03 4.92 1.49
N SER A 109 2.73 5.94 1.00
CA SER A 109 2.71 7.28 1.60
C SER A 109 1.29 7.86 1.57
N THR A 110 0.78 8.31 2.71
CA THR A 110 -0.53 8.99 2.81
C THR A 110 -0.48 10.47 2.46
N GLY A 111 0.73 11.04 2.40
CA GLY A 111 1.00 12.44 2.07
C GLY A 111 1.30 12.71 0.59
N ALA A 112 1.32 11.67 -0.26
CA ALA A 112 1.14 11.84 -1.69
C ALA A 112 -0.37 12.01 -1.89
N THR A 113 -0.84 13.26 -1.78
CA THR A 113 -2.22 13.63 -2.06
C THR A 113 -2.64 12.93 -3.35
N LEU A 114 -3.68 12.10 -3.28
CA LEU A 114 -4.62 12.00 -4.38
C LEU A 114 -5.11 13.43 -4.56
N ASP A 115 -4.39 14.24 -5.33
CA ASP A 115 -4.94 15.48 -5.84
C ASP A 115 -6.22 15.02 -6.53
N PRO A 116 -7.42 15.38 -6.03
CA PRO A 116 -8.63 15.07 -6.78
C PRO A 116 -8.38 15.64 -8.17
N GLU A 117 -8.52 14.81 -9.22
CA GLU A 117 -8.49 15.33 -10.59
C GLU A 117 -9.27 16.64 -10.59
N PRO A 118 -8.70 17.75 -11.09
CA PRO A 118 -9.40 19.01 -11.11
C PRO A 118 -10.76 18.74 -11.77
N GLU A 119 -11.85 19.06 -11.04
CA GLU A 119 -13.19 18.98 -11.61
C GLU A 119 -13.14 19.60 -13.01
N PRO A 120 -13.69 18.94 -14.04
CA PRO A 120 -13.67 19.49 -15.38
C PRO A 120 -14.21 20.91 -15.32
N GLU A 121 -13.42 21.88 -15.79
CA GLU A 121 -13.88 23.26 -15.90
C GLU A 121 -15.25 23.25 -16.60
N PRO A 122 -16.25 23.98 -16.09
CA PRO A 122 -17.54 24.03 -16.74
C PRO A 122 -17.34 24.47 -18.19
N GLU A 123 -17.75 23.61 -19.13
CA GLU A 123 -17.71 23.96 -20.55
C GLU A 123 -18.41 25.32 -20.73
N PRO A 124 -17.85 26.23 -21.55
CA PRO A 124 -18.51 27.49 -21.86
C PRO A 124 -19.92 27.19 -22.36
N ALA A 125 -20.93 27.68 -21.64
CA ALA A 125 -22.31 27.57 -22.09
C ALA A 125 -22.39 28.13 -23.51
N THR A 126 -22.72 27.27 -24.47
CA THR A 126 -23.02 27.69 -25.84
C THR A 126 -24.10 28.78 -25.75
N PRO A 127 -23.89 29.95 -26.37
CA PRO A 127 -24.90 31.00 -26.33
C PRO A 127 -26.17 30.47 -26.99
N ASN A 128 -27.22 30.36 -26.19
CA ASN A 128 -28.56 30.01 -26.65
C ASN A 128 -28.97 31.01 -27.74
N PRO A 129 -29.47 30.58 -28.91
CA PRO A 129 -29.98 31.52 -29.89
C PRO A 129 -31.18 32.29 -29.30
N SER A 130 -31.14 33.61 -29.42
CA SER A 130 -32.24 34.52 -29.06
C SER A 130 -33.58 34.01 -29.60
N PRO A 131 -34.62 33.83 -28.75
CA PRO A 131 -35.95 33.62 -29.25
C PRO A 131 -36.54 34.95 -29.74
N ALA A 132 -37.03 34.92 -30.97
CA ALA A 132 -37.83 35.98 -31.56
C ALA A 132 -39.10 36.24 -30.73
N VAL A 133 -39.48 37.52 -30.75
CA VAL A 133 -40.65 38.18 -30.18
C VAL A 133 -41.97 37.40 -30.31
N GLY A 134 -42.71 37.33 -29.18
CA GLY A 134 -44.18 37.40 -29.07
C GLY A 134 -44.97 36.15 -29.49
N THR A 135 -45.96 35.64 -28.76
CA THR A 135 -46.94 36.23 -27.81
C THR A 135 -47.70 35.11 -27.08
N ASP A 136 -48.16 35.37 -25.84
CA ASP A 136 -49.38 34.81 -25.18
C ASP A 136 -49.36 33.28 -24.85
N VAL A 137 -49.88 32.69 -23.75
CA VAL A 137 -50.76 33.04 -22.62
C VAL A 137 -50.60 31.94 -21.53
N ALA A 138 -50.73 32.30 -20.22
CA ALA A 138 -51.14 31.50 -19.02
C ALA A 138 -50.46 30.13 -18.72
N GLU A 139 -50.39 29.55 -17.52
CA GLU A 139 -50.64 29.82 -16.10
C GLU A 139 -50.24 28.50 -15.38
N GLY A 140 -49.69 28.55 -14.15
CA GLY A 140 -49.89 27.48 -13.16
C GLY A 140 -48.70 26.65 -12.65
N GLY A 141 -48.39 26.82 -11.35
CA GLY A 141 -47.93 25.80 -10.37
C GLY A 141 -46.50 25.21 -10.53
N GLY A 142 -45.67 24.95 -9.51
CA GLY A 142 -45.82 24.87 -8.06
C GLY A 142 -44.91 23.75 -7.50
N GLY A 143 -44.07 24.04 -6.50
CA GLY A 143 -43.34 23.08 -5.62
C GLY A 143 -42.12 22.35 -6.24
N GLY A 144 -41.01 22.03 -5.56
CA GLY A 144 -40.63 22.07 -4.14
C GLY A 144 -39.80 20.81 -3.79
N GLY A 145 -38.61 20.97 -3.19
CA GLY A 145 -37.86 19.95 -2.41
C GLY A 145 -37.23 18.77 -3.20
N THR A 146 -36.20 18.05 -2.76
CA THR A 146 -35.41 17.98 -1.51
C THR A 146 -34.22 17.02 -1.74
N ALA A 147 -33.21 17.15 -0.90
CA ALA A 147 -31.97 16.36 -0.80
C ALA A 147 -32.17 14.84 -0.63
N GLY A 148 -31.11 14.08 -0.94
CA GLY A 148 -30.98 12.66 -0.61
C GLY A 148 -29.53 12.25 -0.34
N LEU A 149 -29.16 12.24 0.94
CA LEU A 149 -28.01 11.53 1.52
C LEU A 149 -28.37 10.03 1.69
N GLY A 150 -27.38 9.15 1.55
CA GLY A 150 -27.46 7.74 2.00
C GLY A 150 -26.18 6.99 1.61
N CYS A 151 -25.24 6.73 2.54
CA CYS A 151 -25.20 5.64 3.54
C CYS A 151 -24.37 4.41 3.09
N LEU A 152 -23.23 4.23 3.78
CA LEU A 152 -22.68 3.00 4.37
C LEU A 152 -22.78 1.68 3.59
N SER A 153 -21.64 0.99 3.45
CA SER A 153 -21.38 -0.29 4.14
C SER A 153 -19.96 -0.80 3.89
N GLY A 154 -19.25 -1.11 4.96
CA GLY A 154 -17.97 -1.82 4.95
C GLY A 154 -18.15 -3.34 4.83
N LEU A 155 -17.15 -4.01 4.27
CA LEU A 155 -17.00 -5.47 4.31
C LEU A 155 -15.55 -5.82 4.59
N LEU A 156 -15.30 -6.24 5.83
CA LEU A 156 -14.12 -6.97 6.28
C LEU A 156 -14.21 -8.40 5.75
N LEU A 157 -13.25 -8.82 4.92
CA LEU A 157 -13.04 -10.22 4.58
C LEU A 157 -11.61 -10.64 4.93
N LEU A 158 -11.49 -11.38 6.04
CA LEU A 158 -10.29 -12.10 6.45
C LEU A 158 -10.09 -13.31 5.53
N GLY A 159 -9.10 -13.21 4.64
CA GLY A 159 -8.61 -14.34 3.84
C GLY A 159 -7.45 -15.06 4.52
N LEU A 160 -7.65 -16.32 4.92
CA LEU A 160 -6.60 -17.25 5.30
C LEU A 160 -5.80 -17.67 4.05
N TRP A 161 -4.55 -17.20 3.91
CA TRP A 161 -3.69 -17.54 2.77
C TRP A 161 -2.61 -18.57 3.14
N ARG A 162 -2.55 -19.65 2.36
CA ARG A 162 -1.48 -20.67 2.37
C ARG A 162 -0.24 -20.11 1.68
N ARG A 163 0.88 -20.03 2.39
CA ARG A 163 2.19 -19.64 1.84
C ARG A 163 2.87 -20.81 1.15
N ARG A 164 3.42 -20.58 -0.05
CA ARG A 164 4.48 -21.39 -0.63
C ARG A 164 5.80 -20.65 -0.40
N PHE A 165 6.76 -21.31 0.23
CA PHE A 165 8.11 -20.79 0.45
C PHE A 165 9.04 -21.41 -0.60
N ASN A 166 9.77 -20.57 -1.34
CA ASN A 166 10.97 -20.97 -2.06
C ASN A 166 12.13 -20.18 -1.48
N ALA A 167 13.01 -20.86 -0.74
CA ALA A 167 14.29 -20.30 -0.33
C ALA A 167 15.31 -20.54 -1.45
N LEU A 168 15.88 -19.47 -2.01
CA LEU A 168 17.01 -19.52 -2.91
C LEU A 168 18.21 -18.88 -2.20
N GLN A 169 19.31 -19.64 -2.13
CA GLN A 169 20.56 -19.25 -1.49
C GLN A 169 21.45 -18.55 -2.53
N HIS A 170 22.06 -17.42 -2.16
CA HIS A 170 23.15 -16.77 -2.87
C HIS A 170 24.28 -16.44 -1.91
#